data_AF-A0A7S4SDG1-F1
#
_entry.id   AF-A0A7S4SDG1-F1
#
_cell.length_a   1.000
_cell.length_b   1.000
_cell.length_c   1.000
_cell.angle_alpha   90.00
_cell.angle_beta   90.00
_cell.angle_gamma   90.00
#
_symmetry.space_group_name_H-M   'P 1'
#
loop_
_entity.id
_entity.type
_entity.pdbx_description
1 polymer ?
#
loop_
_entity_poly.entity_id
_entity_poly.type
_entity_poly.pdbx_seq_one_letter_code
_entity_poly.pdbx_strand_id
1 'polypeptide(L)'
;MASPIHAAPEANSMSGNLTYLAHAALEVLAGAQAEIGIFLLAIFVHSVVFGSYRIRPSRAPAKPKILPAEKSPKSDKKAKCSVPAPHSAHVAPLVKACRPLLAQKAEQERFAEEFVRLLEECAVEEVPEVFAGVLEVVGRSASPELLAAIRAELRGRGLRPEGR
;
A
#
# COMPACT_ATOMS: atom_id res chain seq x y z
N MET A 1 -69.23 2.09 -56.63
CA MET A 1 -68.67 3.41 -56.25
C MET A 1 -67.78 3.19 -55.05
N ALA A 2 -66.46 3.21 -55.27
CA ALA A 2 -65.45 2.82 -54.29
C ALA A 2 -65.04 4.03 -53.45
N SER A 3 -64.91 3.83 -52.13
CA SER A 3 -64.38 4.83 -51.20
C SER A 3 -62.84 4.80 -51.21
N PRO A 4 -62.13 5.94 -51.23
CA PRO A 4 -60.69 5.95 -51.02
C PRO A 4 -60.39 5.88 -49.52
N ILE A 5 -59.65 4.84 -49.15
CA ILE A 5 -59.06 4.62 -47.84
C ILE A 5 -57.96 5.67 -47.63
N HIS A 6 -58.22 6.63 -46.76
CA HIS A 6 -57.20 7.52 -46.23
C HIS A 6 -56.50 6.80 -45.06
N ALA A 7 -55.28 6.31 -45.29
CA ALA A 7 -54.43 5.79 -44.23
C ALA A 7 -53.02 6.39 -44.36
N ALA A 8 -52.78 7.44 -43.57
CA ALA A 8 -51.48 7.78 -43.02
C ALA A 8 -51.77 8.28 -41.61
N PRO A 9 -51.13 7.73 -40.55
CA PRO A 9 -49.78 8.20 -40.21
C PRO A 9 -48.90 7.17 -39.44
N GLU A 10 -47.71 6.86 -39.94
CA GLU A 10 -46.70 6.06 -39.20
C GLU A 10 -45.40 6.84 -38.89
N ALA A 11 -45.48 8.17 -38.74
CA ALA A 11 -44.27 8.98 -38.44
C ALA A 11 -44.07 9.30 -36.94
N ASN A 12 -45.08 9.11 -36.08
CA ASN A 12 -45.03 9.59 -34.69
C ASN A 12 -44.43 8.59 -33.67
N SER A 13 -44.23 7.32 -34.03
CA SER A 13 -43.76 6.29 -33.08
C SER A 13 -42.24 6.38 -32.81
N MET A 14 -41.47 6.84 -33.80
CA MET A 14 -40.01 6.81 -33.72
C MET A 14 -39.42 7.94 -32.84
N SER A 15 -40.09 9.10 -32.80
CA SER A 15 -39.67 10.25 -32.00
C SER A 15 -39.81 10.03 -30.50
N GLY A 16 -40.82 9.25 -30.07
CA GLY A 16 -41.03 8.92 -28.66
C GLY A 16 -39.92 8.04 -28.09
N ASN A 17 -39.47 7.04 -28.84
CA ASN A 17 -38.41 6.13 -28.37
C ASN A 17 -37.07 6.85 -28.17
N LEU A 18 -36.77 7.88 -28.99
CA LEU A 18 -35.54 8.66 -28.87
C LEU A 18 -35.54 9.54 -27.61
N THR A 19 -36.68 10.13 -27.23
CA THR A 19 -36.77 10.97 -26.03
C THR A 19 -36.67 10.16 -24.75
N TYR A 20 -37.25 8.94 -24.71
CA TYR A 20 -37.07 8.01 -23.58
C TYR A 20 -35.62 7.57 -23.41
N LEU A 21 -34.93 7.25 -24.52
CA LEU A 21 -33.51 6.86 -24.49
C LEU A 21 -32.61 8.00 -23.99
N ALA A 22 -32.89 9.23 -24.40
CA ALA A 22 -32.16 10.41 -23.93
C ALA A 22 -32.38 10.65 -22.42
N HIS A 23 -33.59 10.47 -21.92
CA HIS A 23 -33.89 10.63 -20.50
C HIS A 23 -33.21 9.55 -19.64
N ALA A 24 -33.26 8.29 -20.06
CA ALA A 24 -32.58 7.20 -19.38
C ALA A 24 -31.05 7.37 -19.39
N ALA A 25 -30.48 7.85 -20.49
CA ALA A 25 -29.06 8.17 -20.58
C ALA A 25 -28.66 9.30 -19.63
N LEU A 26 -29.50 10.33 -19.48
CA LEU A 26 -29.26 11.43 -18.55
C LEU A 26 -29.32 10.98 -17.07
N GLU A 27 -30.25 10.10 -16.72
CA GLU A 27 -30.33 9.53 -15.36
C GLU A 27 -29.11 8.68 -15.01
N VAL A 28 -28.65 7.83 -15.94
CA VAL A 28 -27.43 7.04 -15.75
C VAL A 28 -26.20 7.93 -15.65
N LEU A 29 -26.12 8.99 -16.47
CA LEU A 29 -25.02 9.94 -16.43
C LEU A 29 -25.01 10.76 -15.13
N ALA A 30 -26.19 11.12 -14.61
CA ALA A 30 -26.34 11.79 -13.32
C ALA A 30 -25.95 10.88 -12.14
N GLY A 31 -26.28 9.59 -12.21
CA GLY A 31 -25.82 8.59 -11.24
C GLY A 31 -24.31 8.40 -11.26
N ALA A 32 -23.72 8.26 -12.46
CA ALA A 32 -22.28 8.13 -12.66
C ALA A 32 -21.51 9.38 -12.18
N GLN A 33 -22.11 10.57 -12.31
CA GLN A 33 -21.51 11.81 -11.82
C GLN A 33 -21.32 11.80 -10.28
N ALA A 34 -22.27 11.24 -9.54
CA ALA A 34 -22.15 11.10 -8.09
C ALA A 34 -21.05 10.10 -7.71
N GLU A 35 -20.97 8.96 -8.41
CA GLU A 35 -19.93 7.96 -8.19
C GLU A 35 -18.52 8.51 -8.45
N ILE A 36 -18.35 9.24 -9.56
CA ILE A 36 -17.09 9.91 -9.90
C ILE A 36 -16.74 10.95 -8.83
N GLY A 37 -17.73 11.72 -8.37
CA GLY A 37 -17.55 12.71 -7.30
C GLY A 37 -17.07 12.07 -6.00
N ILE A 38 -17.68 10.96 -5.58
CA ILE A 38 -17.29 10.20 -4.39
C ILE A 38 -15.89 9.60 -4.55
N PHE A 39 -15.56 9.07 -5.72
CA PHE A 39 -14.24 8.51 -6.01
C PHE A 39 -13.14 9.58 -5.91
N LEU A 40 -13.36 10.76 -6.51
CA LEU A 40 -12.41 11.88 -6.40
C LEU A 40 -12.28 12.37 -4.96
N LEU A 41 -13.39 12.49 -4.23
CA LEU A 41 -13.37 12.86 -2.82
C LEU A 41 -12.55 11.86 -1.98
N ALA A 42 -12.72 10.56 -2.21
CA ALA A 42 -11.95 9.53 -1.54
C ALA A 42 -10.44 9.66 -1.83
N ILE A 43 -10.05 9.92 -3.09
CA ILE A 43 -8.65 10.19 -3.46
C ILE A 43 -8.11 11.43 -2.74
N PHE A 44 -8.89 12.51 -2.66
CA PHE A 44 -8.47 13.73 -1.97
C PHE A 44 -8.29 13.50 -0.48
N VAL A 45 -9.24 12.82 0.19
CA VAL A 45 -9.12 12.48 1.61
C VAL A 45 -7.89 11.61 1.85
N HIS A 46 -7.68 10.56 1.05
CA HIS A 46 -6.45 9.76 1.14
C HIS A 46 -5.21 10.62 0.87
N SER A 47 -5.24 11.51 -0.11
CA SER A 47 -4.12 12.39 -0.43
C SER A 47 -3.84 13.44 0.65
N VAL A 48 -4.82 13.87 1.44
CA VAL A 48 -4.60 14.80 2.56
C VAL A 48 -4.12 14.04 3.78
N VAL A 49 -4.81 12.95 4.15
CA VAL A 49 -4.49 12.10 5.29
C VAL A 49 -3.09 11.49 5.12
N PHE A 50 -2.79 10.91 3.96
CA PHE A 50 -1.50 10.31 3.66
C PHE A 50 -0.50 11.27 3.00
N GLY A 51 -0.94 12.41 2.46
CA GLY A 51 -0.03 13.39 1.85
C GLY A 51 0.70 14.26 2.86
N SER A 52 0.14 14.46 4.06
CA SER A 52 0.89 15.02 5.19
C SER A 52 2.02 14.10 5.66
N TYR A 53 1.98 12.82 5.28
CA TYR A 53 3.09 11.87 5.43
C TYR A 53 4.04 11.85 4.22
N ARG A 54 3.94 12.80 3.27
CA ARG A 54 4.88 12.87 2.13
C ARG A 54 6.29 13.14 2.62
N ILE A 55 7.03 12.04 2.67
CA ILE A 55 8.46 11.90 2.39
C ILE A 55 8.83 13.00 1.39
N ARG A 56 9.52 14.05 1.89
CA ARG A 56 10.03 15.14 1.04
C ARG A 56 10.80 14.48 -0.12
N PRO A 57 10.41 14.68 -1.39
CA PRO A 57 11.30 14.36 -2.48
C PRO A 57 12.51 15.28 -2.28
N SER A 58 13.63 14.66 -1.91
CA SER A 58 14.91 15.34 -1.70
C SER A 58 15.23 16.13 -2.96
N ARG A 59 14.99 17.45 -2.92
CA ARG A 59 15.52 18.37 -3.92
C ARG A 59 17.03 18.22 -3.86
N ALA A 60 17.59 17.54 -4.85
CA ALA A 60 19.03 17.36 -4.98
C ALA A 60 19.71 18.74 -4.95
N PRO A 61 20.63 19.01 -4.02
CA PRO A 61 21.40 20.25 -4.06
C PRO A 61 22.36 20.20 -5.24
N ALA A 62 22.29 21.23 -6.09
CA ALA A 62 23.22 21.46 -7.18
C ALA A 62 24.66 21.50 -6.64
N LYS A 63 25.53 20.66 -7.21
CA LYS A 63 26.96 20.55 -6.88
C LYS A 63 27.68 21.90 -7.11
N PRO A 64 28.43 22.44 -6.15
CA PRO A 64 29.51 23.36 -6.46
C PRO A 64 30.79 22.60 -6.82
N LYS A 65 31.51 23.11 -7.82
CA LYS A 65 32.75 22.57 -8.37
C LYS A 65 33.89 22.56 -7.34
N ILE A 66 34.44 21.36 -7.12
CA ILE A 66 35.85 20.95 -7.00
C ILE A 66 36.90 22.06 -6.77
N LEU A 67 37.60 21.99 -5.63
CA LEU A 67 39.05 22.24 -5.52
C LEU A 67 39.68 21.23 -4.54
N PRO A 68 40.93 20.75 -4.76
CA PRO A 68 41.58 19.74 -3.91
C PRO A 68 42.68 20.33 -3.02
N ALA A 69 42.77 19.94 -1.74
CA ALA A 69 44.03 19.99 -0.97
C ALA A 69 43.99 19.13 0.31
N GLU A 70 44.81 18.08 0.27
CA GLU A 70 45.70 17.51 1.31
C GLU A 70 45.30 17.34 2.80
N LYS A 71 45.61 16.12 3.30
CA LYS A 71 46.10 15.71 4.65
C LYS A 71 45.09 15.91 5.81
N SER A 72 44.74 14.95 6.66
CA SER A 72 45.38 13.73 7.21
C SER A 72 44.35 13.03 8.15
N PRO A 73 44.62 11.86 8.77
CA PRO A 73 43.59 10.88 9.14
C PRO A 73 43.00 11.09 10.54
N LYS A 74 41.67 11.00 10.66
CA LYS A 74 41.01 10.66 11.93
C LYS A 74 39.94 9.60 11.71
N SER A 75 40.14 8.53 12.46
CA SER A 75 39.22 7.44 12.70
C SER A 75 37.86 7.97 13.17
N ASP A 76 36.85 7.15 12.85
CA ASP A 76 35.62 6.93 13.60
C ASP A 76 34.35 7.74 13.30
N LYS A 77 33.34 6.91 13.01
CA LYS A 77 31.89 7.08 13.19
C LYS A 77 31.14 7.74 12.05
N LYS A 78 30.89 6.85 11.08
CA LYS A 78 29.54 6.46 10.60
C LYS A 78 28.57 7.61 10.41
N ALA A 79 28.41 7.93 9.13
CA ALA A 79 27.16 8.31 8.50
C ALA A 79 25.95 7.93 9.35
N LYS A 80 25.36 8.93 10.02
CA LYS A 80 24.00 8.82 10.53
C LYS A 80 23.07 8.87 9.32
N CYS A 81 22.94 7.73 8.65
CA CYS A 81 21.68 7.36 8.03
C CYS A 81 20.66 7.34 9.17
N SER A 82 19.87 8.40 9.31
CA SER A 82 18.65 8.38 10.10
C SER A 82 17.63 7.52 9.36
N VAL A 83 17.86 6.20 9.38
CA VAL A 83 16.77 5.22 9.38
C VAL A 83 15.93 5.58 10.61
N PRO A 84 14.58 5.63 10.54
CA PRO A 84 13.79 5.65 11.76
C PRO A 84 14.26 4.44 12.55
N ALA A 85 14.84 4.68 13.73
CA ALA A 85 15.35 3.58 14.53
C ALA A 85 14.20 2.57 14.71
N PRO A 86 14.42 1.28 14.45
CA PRO A 86 13.41 0.30 14.79
C PRO A 86 13.10 0.47 16.27
N HIS A 87 11.83 0.68 16.60
CA HIS A 87 11.40 1.01 17.95
C HIS A 87 11.70 -0.12 18.96
N SER A 88 12.11 -1.31 18.51
CA SER A 88 12.63 -2.39 19.36
C SER A 88 13.99 -2.93 18.89
N ALA A 89 14.78 -3.40 19.85
CA ALA A 89 16.11 -3.99 19.63
C ALA A 89 16.10 -5.24 18.73
N HIS A 90 14.94 -5.89 18.58
CA HIS A 90 14.80 -7.17 17.89
C HIS A 90 14.54 -7.04 16.37
N VAL A 91 14.10 -5.88 15.87
CA VAL A 91 13.76 -5.73 14.44
C VAL A 91 14.98 -5.91 13.53
N ALA A 92 16.10 -5.25 13.84
CA ALA A 92 17.28 -5.29 12.97
C ALA A 92 17.89 -6.71 12.85
N PRO A 93 18.06 -7.48 13.94
CA PRO A 93 18.42 -8.90 13.86
C PRO A 93 17.44 -9.73 13.03
N LEU A 94 16.13 -9.55 13.24
CA LEU A 94 15.10 -10.33 12.54
C LEU A 94 15.10 -10.02 11.04
N VAL A 95 15.17 -8.75 10.64
CA VAL A 95 15.30 -8.35 9.22
C VAL A 95 16.55 -8.96 8.59
N LYS A 96 17.68 -8.96 9.31
CA LYS A 96 18.93 -9.55 8.81
C LYS A 96 18.79 -11.05 8.57
N ALA A 97 18.04 -11.76 9.41
CA ALA A 97 17.74 -13.18 9.24
C ALA A 97 16.72 -13.45 8.13
N CYS A 98 15.68 -12.62 7.99
CA CYS A 98 14.64 -12.80 6.97
C CYS A 98 15.14 -12.54 5.54
N ARG A 99 16.07 -11.60 5.32
CA ARG A 99 16.59 -11.25 3.98
C ARG A 99 17.12 -12.45 3.18
N PRO A 100 18.04 -13.28 3.69
CA PRO A 100 18.51 -14.45 2.96
C PRO A 100 17.40 -15.49 2.74
N LEU A 101 16.49 -15.68 3.70
CA LEU A 101 15.36 -16.60 3.55
C LEU A 101 14.39 -16.15 2.45
N LEU A 102 14.10 -14.85 2.36
CA LEU A 102 13.31 -14.27 1.28
C LEU A 102 14.00 -14.44 -0.07
N ALA A 103 15.31 -14.20 -0.15
CA ALA A 103 16.08 -14.39 -1.38
C ALA A 103 16.08 -15.87 -1.86
N GLN A 104 16.02 -16.81 -0.91
CA GLN A 104 15.96 -18.26 -1.17
C GLN A 104 14.55 -18.81 -1.34
N LYS A 105 13.50 -17.97 -1.21
CA LYS A 105 12.10 -18.41 -1.17
C LYS A 105 11.88 -19.54 -0.16
N ALA A 106 12.43 -19.38 1.04
CA ALA A 106 12.32 -20.36 2.10
C ALA A 106 10.85 -20.62 2.47
N GLU A 107 10.58 -21.84 2.90
CA GLU A 107 9.26 -22.24 3.38
C GLU A 107 8.92 -21.61 4.74
N GLN A 108 7.63 -21.62 5.09
CA GLN A 108 7.11 -21.05 6.32
C GLN A 108 7.83 -21.57 7.58
N GLU A 109 8.15 -22.85 7.63
CA GLU A 109 8.79 -23.50 8.79
C GLU A 109 10.16 -22.88 9.11
N ARG A 110 10.97 -22.60 8.08
CA ARG A 110 12.28 -21.95 8.24
C ARG A 110 12.17 -20.55 8.84
N PHE A 111 11.13 -19.80 8.50
CA PHE A 111 10.87 -18.50 9.10
C PHE A 111 10.45 -18.64 10.57
N ALA A 112 9.60 -19.61 10.89
CA ALA A 112 9.14 -19.86 12.25
C ALA A 112 10.31 -20.25 13.18
N GLU A 113 11.23 -21.11 12.74
CA GLU A 113 12.44 -21.48 13.50
C GLU A 113 13.28 -20.25 13.86
N GLU A 114 13.50 -19.35 12.90
CA GLU A 114 14.25 -18.11 13.15
C GLU A 114 13.50 -17.15 14.09
N PHE A 115 12.17 -17.08 14.00
CA PHE A 115 11.36 -16.27 14.89
C PHE A 115 11.42 -16.77 16.33
N VAL A 116 11.23 -18.07 16.56
CA VAL A 116 11.33 -18.66 17.90
C VAL A 116 12.70 -18.36 18.50
N ARG A 117 13.78 -18.56 17.74
CA ARG A 117 15.15 -18.30 18.20
C ARG A 117 15.42 -16.84 18.54
N LEU A 118 14.97 -15.91 17.69
CA LEU A 118 15.31 -14.48 17.83
C LEU A 118 14.34 -13.69 18.72
N LEU A 119 13.16 -14.25 19.00
CA LEU A 119 12.12 -13.68 19.86
C LEU A 119 11.97 -14.44 21.18
N GLU A 120 12.90 -15.32 21.53
CA GLU A 120 12.90 -16.07 22.79
C GLU A 120 12.92 -15.12 24.00
N GLU A 121 13.76 -14.08 23.94
CA GLU A 121 13.91 -13.06 24.99
C GLU A 121 12.94 -11.87 24.83
N CYS A 122 12.15 -11.84 23.76
CA CYS A 122 11.26 -10.72 23.46
C CYS A 122 9.95 -10.86 24.22
N ALA A 123 9.57 -9.82 24.97
CA ALA A 123 8.30 -9.76 25.68
C ALA A 123 7.13 -9.92 24.69
N VAL A 124 6.11 -10.69 25.09
CA VAL A 124 4.99 -11.05 24.21
C VAL A 124 4.29 -9.81 23.65
N GLU A 125 4.16 -8.77 24.47
CA GLU A 125 3.53 -7.50 24.14
C GLU A 125 4.29 -6.71 23.07
N GLU A 126 5.61 -6.90 22.95
CA GLU A 126 6.46 -6.20 21.99
C GLU A 126 6.49 -6.91 20.62
N VAL A 127 6.17 -8.20 20.57
CA VAL A 127 6.22 -9.02 19.35
C VAL A 127 5.41 -8.41 18.17
N PRO A 128 4.19 -7.88 18.36
CA PRO A 128 3.45 -7.24 17.28
C PRO A 128 4.18 -6.03 16.70
N GLU A 129 4.76 -5.17 17.54
CA GLU A 129 5.51 -3.99 17.11
C GLU A 129 6.80 -4.39 16.39
N VAL A 130 7.48 -5.43 16.87
CA VAL A 130 8.66 -6.00 16.20
C VAL A 130 8.31 -6.45 14.79
N PHE A 131 7.24 -7.25 14.64
CA PHE A 131 6.81 -7.73 13.33
C PHE A 131 6.32 -6.61 12.41
N ALA A 132 5.62 -5.60 12.94
CA ALA A 132 5.27 -4.41 12.18
C ALA A 132 6.53 -3.72 11.63
N GLY A 133 7.55 -3.52 12.48
CA GLY A 133 8.84 -2.94 12.06
C GLY A 133 9.56 -3.78 11.01
N VAL A 134 9.53 -5.12 11.13
CA VAL A 134 10.10 -6.00 10.08
C VAL A 134 9.36 -5.83 8.77
N LEU A 135 8.03 -5.81 8.79
CA LEU A 135 7.21 -5.66 7.58
C LEU A 135 7.36 -4.27 6.96
N GLU A 136 7.56 -3.21 7.74
CA GLU A 136 7.89 -1.88 7.22
C GLU A 136 9.23 -1.87 6.47
N VAL A 137 10.25 -2.54 7.02
CA VAL A 137 11.59 -2.59 6.42
C VAL A 137 11.65 -3.52 5.20
N VAL A 138 10.94 -4.64 5.23
CA VAL A 138 10.85 -5.59 4.10
C VAL A 138 9.92 -5.04 3.00
N GLY A 139 8.86 -4.34 3.40
CA GLY A 139 7.91 -3.70 2.51
C GLY A 139 7.31 -4.66 1.48
N ARG A 140 7.38 -4.27 0.20
CA ARG A 140 6.79 -5.02 -0.93
C ARG A 140 7.48 -6.36 -1.22
N SER A 141 8.61 -6.64 -0.58
CA SER A 141 9.33 -7.91 -0.74
C SER A 141 8.85 -8.99 0.23
N ALA A 142 7.80 -8.73 1.02
CA ALA A 142 7.25 -9.71 1.94
C ALA A 142 6.58 -10.87 1.16
N SER A 143 7.06 -12.09 1.39
CA SER A 143 6.48 -13.29 0.78
C SER A 143 5.25 -13.77 1.58
N PRO A 144 4.34 -14.54 0.95
CA PRO A 144 3.20 -15.11 1.67
C PRO A 144 3.63 -16.07 2.80
N GLU A 145 4.75 -16.78 2.64
CA GLU A 145 5.33 -17.67 3.64
C GLU A 145 5.79 -16.90 4.89
N LEU A 146 6.45 -15.75 4.68
CA LEU A 146 6.83 -14.85 5.77
C LEU A 146 5.60 -14.37 6.55
N LEU A 147 4.55 -13.93 5.85
CA LEU A 147 3.31 -13.47 6.47
C LEU A 147 2.57 -14.60 7.20
N ALA A 148 2.58 -15.81 6.65
CA ALA A 148 2.01 -16.97 7.30
C ALA A 148 2.76 -17.33 8.58
N ALA A 149 4.10 -17.29 8.55
CA ALA A 149 4.93 -17.53 9.73
C ALA A 149 4.68 -16.50 10.83
N ILE A 150 4.58 -15.20 10.49
CA ILE A 150 4.26 -14.13 11.45
C ILE A 150 2.91 -14.38 12.11
N ARG A 151 1.89 -14.72 11.32
CA ARG A 151 0.54 -15.02 11.85
C ARG A 151 0.54 -16.26 12.75
N ALA A 152 1.32 -17.29 12.39
CA ALA A 152 1.47 -18.49 13.20
C ALA A 152 2.13 -18.18 14.55
N GLU A 153 3.21 -17.39 14.54
CA GLU A 153 3.92 -16.98 15.75
C GLU A 153 3.04 -16.12 16.67
N LEU A 154 2.34 -15.12 16.12
CA LEU A 154 1.40 -14.30 16.88
C LEU A 154 0.31 -15.16 17.53
N ARG A 155 -0.30 -16.09 16.79
CA ARG A 155 -1.30 -17.03 17.34
C ARG A 155 -0.70 -17.94 18.41
N GLY A 156 0.51 -18.45 18.19
CA GLY A 156 1.22 -19.30 19.15
C GLY A 156 1.45 -18.61 20.50
N ARG A 157 1.66 -17.28 20.47
CA ARG A 157 1.78 -16.44 21.67
C ARG A 157 0.45 -15.91 22.21
N GLY A 158 -0.69 -16.35 21.67
CA GLY A 158 -2.03 -15.91 22.09
C GLY A 158 -2.40 -14.50 21.62
N LEU A 159 -1.62 -13.90 20.71
CA LEU A 159 -1.88 -12.58 20.16
C LEU A 159 -2.72 -12.71 18.90
N ARG A 160 -3.90 -12.10 18.90
CA ARG A 160 -4.75 -12.05 17.72
C ARG A 160 -4.38 -10.79 16.92
N PRO A 161 -4.02 -10.90 15.63
CA PRO A 161 -3.87 -9.70 14.81
C PRO A 161 -5.25 -9.06 14.72
N GLU A 162 -5.42 -7.88 15.33
CA GLU A 162 -6.63 -7.07 15.14
C GLU A 162 -6.65 -6.63 13.67
N GLY A 163 -7.48 -7.29 12.87
CA GLY A 163 -7.80 -6.82 11.54
C GLY A 163 -8.57 -5.52 11.67
N ARG A 164 -7.92 -4.39 11.40
CA ARG A 164 -8.57 -3.12 11.09
C ARG A 164 -8.76 -3.00 9.59
#